data_AF-A0A6V7K5L1-F1
#
_entry.id   AF-A0A6V7K5L1-F1
#
_cell.length_a   1.000
_cell.length_b   1.000
_cell.length_c   1.000
_cell.angle_alpha   90.00
_cell.angle_beta   90.00
_cell.angle_gamma   90.00
#
_symmetry.space_group_name_H-M   'P 1'
#
loop_
_entity.id
_entity.type
_entity.pdbx_description
1 polymer ?
#
loop_
_entity_poly.entity_id
_entity_poly.type
_entity_poly.pdbx_seq_one_letter_code
_entity_poly.pdbx_strand_id
1 'polypeptide(L)' 'MILHAEKYPHCEVNGLLLAKKTKNESDPVHFVDAVPLFHQSLHVAPMSEVALTL' A
#
# COMPACT_ATOMS: atom_id res chain seq x y z
N MET A 1 4.75 -4.98 -4.70
CA MET A 1 5.50 -4.67 -3.45
C MET A 1 6.93 -5.19 -3.43
N ILE A 2 7.22 -6.39 -3.96
CA ILE A 2 8.60 -6.92 -4.02
C ILE A 2 9.55 -5.93 -4.70
N LEU A 3 9.18 -5.40 -5.87
CA LEU A 3 10.00 -4.40 -6.58
C LEU A 3 10.24 -3.11 -5.77
N HIS A 4 9.31 -2.69 -4.90
CA HIS A 4 9.51 -1.51 -4.05
C HIS A 4 10.56 -1.80 -2.98
N ALA A 5 10.50 -2.98 -2.37
CA ALA A 5 11.48 -3.44 -1.39
C ALA A 5 12.87 -3.64 -2.02
N GLU A 6 12.95 -4.24 -3.20
CA GLU A 6 14.23 -4.42 -3.92
C GLU A 6 14.85 -3.10 -4.39
N LYS A 7 14.02 -2.11 -4.75
CA LYS A 7 14.51 -0.77 -5.11
C LYS A 7 15.12 -0.03 -3.91
N TYR A 8 14.59 -0.25 -2.70
CA TYR A 8 15.07 0.37 -1.46
C TYR A 8 15.39 -0.69 -0.39
N PRO A 9 16.43 -1.51 -0.59
CA PRO A 9 16.68 -2.69 0.26
C PRO A 9 17.26 -2.34 1.64
N HIS A 10 17.65 -1.08 1.84
CA HIS A 10 18.35 -0.59 3.03
C HIS A 10 17.41 0.13 4.01
N CYS A 11 16.12 0.25 3.70
CA CYS A 11 15.15 0.88 4.56
C CYS A 11 13.82 0.14 4.57
N GLU A 12 12.99 0.46 5.55
CA GLU A 12 11.62 -0.02 5.61
C GLU A 12 10.79 0.62 4.49
N VAL A 13 9.89 -0.18 3.92
CA VAL A 13 8.97 0.27 2.87
C VAL A 13 7.54 -0.10 3.24
N ASN A 14 6.58 0.76 2.91
CA ASN A 14 5.16 0.44 3.02
C ASN A 14 4.40 0.69 1.69
N GLY A 15 3.14 0.29 1.68
CA GLY A 15 2.26 0.42 0.53
C GLY A 15 0.86 -0.11 0.81
N LEU A 16 -0.03 0.05 -0.16
CA LEU A 16 -1.41 -0.42 -0.11
C LEU A 16 -1.66 -1.49 -1.17
N LEU A 17 -2.42 -2.51 -0.82
CA LEU A 17 -2.94 -3.48 -1.78
C LEU A 17 -4.36 -3.07 -2.17
N LEU A 18 -4.63 -2.99 -3.47
CA LEU A 18 -5.93 -2.60 -4.00
C LEU A 18 -6.70 -3.83 -4.45
N ALA A 19 -7.97 -3.87 -4.10
CA ALA A 19 -8.91 -4.88 -4.54
C ALA A 19 -10.17 -4.21 -5.10
N LYS A 20 -10.89 -4.93 -5.98
CA LYS A 20 -12.24 -4.50 -6.37
C LYS A 20 -13.20 -4.79 -5.22
N LYS A 21 -14.17 -3.91 -5.02
CA LYS A 21 -15.24 -4.14 -4.05
C LYS A 21 -16.04 -5.39 -4.43
N THR A 22 -16.11 -6.36 -3.53
CA THR A 22 -16.96 -7.55 -3.71
C THR A 22 -18.41 -7.20 -3.41
N LYS A 23 -19.35 -7.93 -4.04
CA LYS A 23 -20.78 -7.73 -3.78
C LYS A 23 -21.24 -8.50 -2.55
N ASN A 24 -20.65 -9.67 -2.31
CA ASN A 24 -20.90 -10.47 -1.13
C ASN A 24 -19.68 -10.43 -0.20
N GLU A 25 -19.95 -10.39 1.10
CA GLU A 25 -18.90 -10.39 2.13
C GLU A 25 -18.16 -11.73 2.22
N SER A 26 -18.81 -12.82 1.79
CA SER A 26 -18.22 -14.15 1.73
C SER A 26 -17.30 -14.38 0.52
N ASP A 27 -17.30 -13.47 -0.46
CA ASP A 27 -16.44 -13.61 -1.64
C ASP A 27 -14.98 -13.33 -1.25
N PRO A 28 -14.02 -14.13 -1.71
CA PRO A 28 -12.61 -13.89 -1.42
C PRO A 28 -12.13 -12.55 -1.99
N VAL A 29 -11.34 -11.82 -1.21
CA VAL A 29 -10.73 -10.55 -1.65
C VAL A 29 -9.55 -10.85 -2.56
N HIS A 30 -9.67 -10.45 -3.82
CA HIS A 30 -8.59 -10.54 -4.80
C HIS A 30 -7.90 -9.20 -4.96
N PHE A 31 -6.62 -9.14 -4.56
CA PHE A 31 -5.77 -7.98 -4.83
C PHE A 31 -5.42 -7.94 -6.32
N VAL A 32 -5.68 -6.82 -6.97
CA VAL A 32 -5.47 -6.63 -8.41
C VAL A 32 -4.35 -5.64 -8.71
N ASP A 33 -3.94 -4.86 -7.72
CA ASP A 33 -2.87 -3.87 -7.85
C ASP A 33 -2.23 -3.57 -6.49
N ALA A 34 -1.09 -2.88 -6.50
CA ALA A 34 -0.39 -2.42 -5.30
C ALA A 34 0.20 -1.02 -5.53
N VAL A 35 0.00 -0.14 -4.55
CA VAL A 35 0.54 1.24 -4.55
C VAL A 35 1.69 1.32 -3.54
N PRO A 36 2.96 1.43 -4.00
CA PRO A 36 4.10 1.78 -3.16
C PRO A 36 3.90 3.17 -2.55
N LEU A 37 3.99 3.32 -1.23
CA LEU A 37 3.80 4.62 -0.57
C LEU A 37 5.13 5.25 -0.15
N PHE A 38 5.70 4.80 0.98
CA PHE A 38 6.85 5.45 1.60
C PHE A 38 8.00 4.48 1.81
N HIS A 39 9.22 5.03 1.73
CA HIS A 39 10.49 4.40 2.08
C HIS A 39 11.34 5.31 3.00
N GLN A 40 10.72 6.39 3.49
CA GLN A 40 11.22 7.34 4.48
C GLN A 40 10.02 7.90 5.25
N SER A 41 10.21 8.27 6.52
CA SER A 41 9.18 8.94 7.33
C SER A 41 7.85 8.16 7.42
N LEU A 42 7.91 6.82 7.47
CA LEU A 42 6.73 5.95 7.41
C LEU A 42 5.68 6.20 8.50
N HIS A 43 6.10 6.75 9.65
CA HIS A 43 5.24 6.97 10.83
C HIS A 43 4.75 8.43 10.95
N VAL A 44 4.97 9.26 9.93
CA VAL A 44 4.49 10.65 9.91
C VAL A 44 3.04 10.67 9.43
N ALA A 45 2.10 10.81 10.37
CA ALA A 45 0.66 10.79 10.08
C ALA A 45 0.23 11.71 8.92
N PRO A 46 0.73 12.96 8.80
CA PRO A 46 0.37 13.83 7.68
C PRO A 46 0.57 13.22 6.29
N MET A 47 1.64 12.47 6.07
CA MET A 47 1.91 11.89 4.75
C MET A 47 0.99 10.71 4.46
N SER A 48 0.72 9.88 5.47
CA SER A 48 -0.26 8.78 5.36
C SER A 48 -1.68 9.30 5.13
N GLU A 49 -2.06 10.41 5.76
CA GLU A 49 -3.36 11.05 5.54
C GLU A 49 -3.51 11.52 4.09
N VAL A 50 -2.53 12.26 3.57
CA VAL A 50 -2.56 12.75 2.18
C VAL A 50 -2.64 11.58 1.18
N ALA A 51 -1.89 10.49 1.43
CA ALA A 51 -1.90 9.31 0.56
C ALA A 51 -3.23 8.54 0.53
N LEU A 52 -4.07 8.66 1.58
CA LEU A 52 -5.35 7.98 1.69
C LEU A 52 -6.55 8.85 1.29
N THR A 53 -6.37 10.16 1.19
CA THR A 53 -7.48 11.11 0.99
C THR A 53 -7.55 11.68 -0.43
N LEU A 54 -6.44 11.68 -1.19
CA LEU A 54 -6.41 12.04 -2.61
C LEU A 54 -6.74 10.85 -3.50
#